data_AF-A0A820GJZ9-F1
#
_entry.id   AF-A0A820GJZ9-F1
#
_cell.length_a   1.000
_cell.length_b   1.000
_cell.length_c   1.000
_cell.angle_alpha   90.00
_cell.angle_beta   90.00
_cell.angle_gamma   90.00
#
_symmetry.space_group_name_H-M   'P 1'
#
loop_
_entity.id
_entity.type
_entity.pdbx_description
1 polymer ?
#
loop_
_entity_poly.entity_id
_entity_poly.type
_entity_poly.pdbx_seq_one_letter_code
_entity_poly.pdbx_strand_id
1 'polypeptide(L)'
;LESKWSHQKDLDDFFVRIYQYHQKHGFFCIVLSEIFGLIQFIFIVSFTTLIVQCVDYPLLFRSTPFARNITNKIQINQVIQSPKQCLHHMHLITSLCLILSIIYWLYRLCRALYNLLSYFNIRAFYTQALDIKPNDLPNMTWHEVQQRLLIAQRTHHLCIHKSTLTELDIHNRLLRFKNYEVALVNKGILPPKLHLPIIGDIISFTSGFKFNLRLILFWGPYSPFDQRWHLRQEYKIHSQREALAR
;
A
#
# COMPACT_ATOMS: atom_id res chain seq x y z
N LEU A 1 24.12 21.37 -19.27
CA LEU A 1 22.67 21.57 -19.03
C LEU A 1 22.23 20.49 -18.04
N GLU A 2 22.04 20.85 -16.77
CA GLU A 2 21.55 19.91 -15.76
C GLU A 2 20.13 19.46 -16.14
N SER A 3 19.94 18.16 -16.34
CA SER A 3 18.62 17.63 -16.65
C SER A 3 17.75 17.66 -15.39
N LYS A 4 16.43 17.87 -15.52
CA LYS A 4 15.46 17.82 -14.39
C LYS A 4 15.58 16.53 -13.55
N TRP A 5 16.09 15.47 -14.17
CA TRP A 5 16.23 14.12 -13.60
C TRP A 5 17.62 13.86 -13.02
N SER A 6 18.54 14.82 -13.09
CA SER A 6 19.84 14.74 -12.44
C SER A 6 19.64 14.69 -10.92
N HIS A 7 20.48 13.90 -10.25
CA HIS A 7 20.61 13.94 -8.78
C HIS A 7 19.34 13.55 -8.01
N GLN A 8 18.77 12.36 -8.31
CA GLN A 8 17.65 11.83 -7.55
C GLN A 8 18.06 11.47 -6.11
N LYS A 9 17.41 12.10 -5.12
CA LYS A 9 17.72 11.93 -3.67
C LYS A 9 17.53 10.50 -3.16
N ASP A 10 16.49 9.81 -3.63
CA ASP A 10 16.21 8.40 -3.31
C ASP A 10 16.05 7.62 -4.62
N LEU A 11 17.15 7.01 -5.05
CA LEU A 11 17.20 6.18 -6.27
C LEU A 11 16.45 4.86 -6.11
N ASP A 12 16.37 4.33 -4.88
CA ASP A 12 15.72 3.04 -4.64
C ASP A 12 14.19 3.21 -4.77
N ASP A 13 13.60 4.22 -4.12
CA ASP A 13 12.18 4.56 -4.30
C ASP A 13 11.86 4.95 -5.75
N PHE A 14 12.76 5.68 -6.41
CA PHE A 14 12.58 6.06 -7.81
C PHE A 14 12.50 4.85 -8.75
N PHE A 15 13.44 3.90 -8.66
CA PHE A 15 13.40 2.67 -9.47
C PHE A 15 12.20 1.78 -9.13
N VAL A 16 11.83 1.70 -7.84
CA VAL A 16 10.62 0.99 -7.42
C VAL A 16 9.38 1.59 -8.09
N ARG A 17 9.26 2.93 -8.16
CA ARG A 17 8.13 3.58 -8.82
C ARG A 17 8.15 3.43 -10.33
N ILE A 18 9.31 3.48 -10.97
CA ILE A 18 9.45 3.19 -12.41
C ILE A 18 8.93 1.78 -12.70
N TYR A 19 9.38 0.79 -11.92
CA TYR A 19 8.93 -0.59 -12.07
C TYR A 19 7.42 -0.72 -11.81
N GLN A 20 6.90 -0.13 -10.73
CA GLN A 20 5.47 -0.16 -10.42
C GLN A 20 4.63 0.52 -11.50
N TYR A 21 5.12 1.59 -12.11
CA TYR A 21 4.46 2.28 -13.22
C TYR A 21 4.26 1.36 -14.42
N HIS A 22 5.29 0.60 -14.78
CA HIS A 22 5.21 -0.43 -15.81
C HIS A 22 4.24 -1.55 -15.42
N GLN A 23 4.40 -2.14 -14.22
CA GLN A 23 3.57 -3.27 -13.77
C GLN A 23 2.08 -2.92 -13.60
N LYS A 24 1.76 -1.64 -13.35
CA LYS A 24 0.37 -1.15 -13.25
C LYS A 24 -0.17 -0.60 -14.57
N HIS A 25 0.51 -0.84 -15.70
CA HIS A 25 0.07 -0.42 -17.04
C HIS A 25 -0.10 1.11 -17.19
N GLY A 26 0.74 1.88 -16.49
CA GLY A 26 0.84 3.33 -16.67
C GLY A 26 -0.08 4.18 -15.79
N PHE A 27 -0.02 5.50 -16.04
CA PHE A 27 -0.58 6.50 -15.13
C PHE A 27 -2.09 6.42 -14.97
N PHE A 28 -2.83 6.24 -16.07
CA PHE A 28 -4.29 6.25 -16.04
C PHE A 28 -4.85 5.09 -15.20
N CYS A 29 -4.31 3.88 -15.40
CA CYS A 29 -4.68 2.70 -14.62
C CYS A 29 -4.34 2.88 -13.12
N ILE A 30 -3.21 3.51 -12.80
CA ILE A 30 -2.87 3.86 -11.41
C ILE A 30 -3.91 4.82 -10.80
N VAL A 31 -4.24 5.91 -11.49
CA VAL A 31 -5.23 6.90 -11.02
C VAL A 31 -6.57 6.22 -10.77
N LEU A 32 -7.04 5.44 -11.74
CA LEU A 32 -8.31 4.75 -11.66
C LEU A 32 -8.35 3.75 -10.49
N SER A 33 -7.25 3.01 -10.28
CA SER A 33 -7.11 2.09 -9.16
C SER A 33 -7.15 2.80 -7.80
N GLU A 34 -6.49 3.95 -7.64
CA GLU A 34 -6.54 4.73 -6.40
C GLU A 34 -7.95 5.30 -6.15
N ILE A 35 -8.63 5.81 -7.19
CA ILE A 35 -10.01 6.32 -7.10
C ILE A 35 -10.97 5.21 -6.68
N PHE A 36 -10.96 4.06 -7.36
CA PHE A 36 -11.82 2.94 -6.99
C PHE A 36 -11.52 2.43 -5.59
N GLY A 37 -10.24 2.41 -5.20
CA GLY A 37 -9.86 2.07 -3.84
C GLY A 37 -10.51 2.98 -2.80
N LEU A 38 -10.51 4.30 -3.01
CA LEU A 38 -11.11 5.28 -2.10
C LEU A 38 -12.64 5.16 -2.05
N ILE A 39 -13.28 4.98 -3.22
CA ILE A 39 -14.74 4.79 -3.33
C ILE A 39 -15.15 3.51 -2.62
N GLN A 40 -14.43 2.40 -2.83
CA GLN A 40 -14.72 1.11 -2.20
C GLN A 40 -14.70 1.22 -0.67
N PHE A 41 -13.76 1.98 -0.10
CA PHE A 41 -13.73 2.19 1.35
C PHE A 41 -14.95 2.95 1.85
N ILE A 42 -15.33 4.05 1.19
CA ILE A 42 -16.53 4.82 1.53
C ILE A 42 -17.76 3.92 1.46
N PHE A 43 -17.89 3.15 0.38
CA PHE A 43 -19.00 2.23 0.18
C PHE A 43 -19.09 1.19 1.30
N ILE A 44 -17.99 0.53 1.65
CA ILE A 44 -17.98 -0.49 2.72
C ILE A 44 -18.41 0.12 4.05
N VAL A 45 -17.85 1.26 4.43
CA VAL A 45 -18.17 1.92 5.72
C VAL A 45 -19.63 2.39 5.72
N SER A 46 -20.07 3.11 4.69
CA SER A 46 -21.44 3.65 4.63
C SER A 46 -22.50 2.55 4.55
N PHE A 47 -22.27 1.52 3.75
CA PHE A 47 -23.18 0.40 3.59
C PHE A 47 -23.28 -0.43 4.88
N THR A 48 -22.15 -0.68 5.55
CA THR A 48 -22.14 -1.37 6.84
C THR A 48 -22.88 -0.57 7.91
N THR A 49 -22.64 0.75 7.99
CA THR A 49 -23.37 1.62 8.92
C THR A 49 -24.87 1.66 8.62
N LEU A 50 -25.26 1.72 7.34
CA LEU A 50 -26.66 1.68 6.95
C LEU A 50 -27.34 0.39 7.44
N ILE A 51 -26.73 -0.77 7.19
CA ILE A 51 -27.25 -2.08 7.60
C ILE A 51 -27.32 -2.18 9.12
N VAL A 52 -26.30 -1.75 9.84
CA VAL A 52 -26.22 -1.96 11.30
C VAL A 52 -27.10 -0.98 12.08
N GLN A 53 -27.22 0.27 11.62
CA GLN A 53 -27.85 1.35 12.41
C GLN A 53 -29.15 1.88 11.81
N CYS A 54 -29.24 2.00 10.48
CA CYS A 54 -30.35 2.73 9.86
C CYS A 54 -31.51 1.84 9.38
N VAL A 55 -31.39 0.51 9.49
CA VAL A 55 -32.44 -0.45 9.11
C VAL A 55 -33.26 -0.84 10.34
N ASP A 56 -34.57 -0.58 10.30
CA ASP A 56 -35.51 -1.04 11.31
C ASP A 56 -35.84 -2.53 11.10
N TYR A 57 -34.99 -3.41 11.66
CA TYR A 57 -35.19 -4.85 11.60
C TYR A 57 -36.50 -5.32 12.25
N PRO A 58 -36.94 -4.77 13.40
CA PRO A 58 -38.24 -5.12 13.96
C PRO A 58 -39.43 -4.88 13.01
N LEU A 59 -39.43 -3.77 12.27
CA LEU A 59 -40.42 -3.49 11.23
C LEU A 59 -40.25 -4.44 10.03
N LEU A 60 -39.01 -4.66 9.58
CA LEU A 60 -38.69 -5.52 8.43
C LEU A 60 -39.18 -6.96 8.64
N PHE A 61 -38.95 -7.53 9.82
CA PHE A 61 -39.29 -8.92 10.15
C PHE A 61 -40.66 -9.08 10.81
N ARG A 62 -41.44 -8.00 10.99
CA ARG A 62 -42.73 -8.00 11.69
C ARG A 62 -42.67 -8.65 13.06
N SER A 63 -41.60 -8.39 13.83
CA SER A 63 -41.44 -8.99 15.16
C SER A 63 -42.31 -8.31 16.23
N THR A 64 -42.67 -7.04 16.03
CA THR A 64 -43.50 -6.29 16.97
C THR A 64 -45.00 -6.51 16.72
N PRO A 65 -45.86 -6.42 17.75
CA PRO A 65 -47.32 -6.53 17.59
C PRO A 65 -47.88 -5.48 16.62
N PHE A 66 -47.34 -4.26 16.67
CA PHE A 66 -47.68 -3.18 15.75
C PHE A 66 -47.35 -3.53 14.29
N ALA A 67 -46.15 -4.06 14.04
CA ALA A 67 -45.73 -4.45 12.69
C ALA A 67 -46.50 -5.66 12.13
N ARG A 68 -47.00 -6.55 13.00
CA ARG A 68 -47.88 -7.68 12.60
C ARG A 68 -49.28 -7.25 12.17
N ASN A 69 -49.78 -6.13 12.72
CA ASN A 69 -51.09 -5.57 12.35
C ASN A 69 -51.07 -4.84 10.99
N ILE A 70 -49.88 -4.56 10.43
CA ILE A 70 -49.75 -3.95 9.10
C ILE A 70 -50.02 -5.02 8.03
N THR A 71 -51.20 -4.96 7.42
CA THR A 71 -51.63 -5.87 6.35
C THR A 71 -51.05 -5.51 4.97
N ASN A 72 -50.66 -4.24 4.78
CA ASN A 72 -50.09 -3.74 3.53
C ASN A 72 -48.65 -4.24 3.29
N LYS A 73 -48.25 -4.27 2.02
CA LYS A 73 -46.86 -4.61 1.62
C LYS A 73 -45.91 -3.52 2.14
N ILE A 74 -44.90 -3.93 2.91
CA ILE A 74 -43.86 -3.03 3.43
C ILE A 74 -42.89 -2.70 2.30
N GLN A 75 -42.62 -1.42 2.10
CA GLN A 75 -41.64 -0.94 1.12
C GLN A 75 -40.27 -0.72 1.79
N ILE A 76 -39.17 -0.91 1.04
CA ILE A 76 -37.80 -0.76 1.57
C ILE A 76 -37.56 0.67 2.11
N ASN A 77 -38.12 1.69 1.47
CA ASN A 77 -38.04 3.08 1.91
C ASN A 77 -38.68 3.34 3.29
N GLN A 78 -39.62 2.50 3.74
CA GLN A 78 -40.25 2.59 5.05
C GLN A 78 -39.38 1.93 6.13
N VAL A 79 -38.54 0.96 5.74
CA VAL A 79 -37.66 0.22 6.64
C VAL A 79 -36.38 1.00 6.92
N ILE A 80 -35.87 1.72 5.92
CA ILE A 80 -34.70 2.57 6.07
C ILE A 80 -35.13 3.86 6.76
N GLN A 81 -34.63 4.07 7.98
CA GLN A 81 -34.92 5.24 8.77
C GLN A 81 -34.38 6.52 8.12
N SER A 82 -35.02 7.66 8.39
CA SER A 82 -34.53 8.94 7.91
C SER A 82 -33.13 9.24 8.48
N PRO A 83 -32.24 9.95 7.75
CA PRO A 83 -30.87 10.21 8.22
C PRO A 83 -30.84 10.89 9.60
N LYS A 84 -31.78 11.81 9.88
CA LYS A 84 -31.87 12.49 11.17
C LYS A 84 -32.20 11.53 12.32
N GLN A 85 -33.15 10.62 12.11
CA GLN A 85 -33.50 9.61 13.10
C GLN A 85 -32.37 8.59 13.30
N CYS A 86 -31.72 8.17 12.21
CA CYS A 86 -30.58 7.27 12.30
C CYS A 86 -29.45 7.92 13.11
N LEU A 87 -29.08 9.18 12.84
CA LEU A 87 -28.06 9.91 13.60
C LEU A 87 -28.40 10.04 15.09
N HIS A 88 -29.67 10.28 15.43
CA HIS A 88 -30.10 10.42 16.82
C HIS A 88 -30.03 9.10 17.61
N HIS A 89 -30.28 7.97 16.95
CA HIS A 89 -30.23 6.63 17.57
C HIS A 89 -28.87 5.94 17.41
N MET A 90 -27.85 6.63 16.89
CA MET A 90 -26.53 6.03 16.69
C MET A 90 -25.91 5.57 18.01
N HIS A 91 -25.53 4.29 18.05
CA HIS A 91 -24.75 3.74 19.15
C HIS A 91 -23.35 4.40 19.23
N LEU A 92 -22.89 4.67 20.46
CA LEU A 92 -21.59 5.31 20.74
C LEU A 92 -20.41 4.62 20.03
N ILE A 93 -20.36 3.29 20.04
CA ILE A 93 -19.31 2.50 19.38
C ILE A 93 -19.29 2.76 17.88
N THR A 94 -20.46 2.81 17.24
CA THR A 94 -20.53 3.06 15.78
C THR A 94 -20.10 4.48 15.46
N SER A 95 -20.49 5.47 16.26
CA SER A 95 -20.01 6.84 16.13
C SER A 95 -18.49 6.94 16.23
N LEU A 96 -17.87 6.26 17.21
CA LEU A 96 -16.40 6.21 17.34
C LEU A 96 -15.74 5.53 16.14
N CYS A 97 -16.28 4.40 15.67
CA CYS A 97 -15.78 3.72 14.47
C CYS A 97 -15.87 4.59 13.21
N LEU A 98 -16.95 5.37 13.06
CA LEU A 98 -17.11 6.32 11.94
C LEU A 98 -16.06 7.44 12.00
N ILE A 99 -15.82 8.02 13.17
CA ILE A 99 -14.78 9.06 13.35
C ILE A 99 -13.40 8.51 12.95
N LEU A 100 -13.03 7.33 13.46
CA LEU A 100 -11.76 6.69 13.10
C LEU A 100 -11.68 6.36 11.61
N SER A 101 -12.78 5.93 11.01
CA SER A 101 -12.86 5.64 9.57
C SER A 101 -12.66 6.89 8.72
N ILE A 102 -13.21 8.04 9.14
CA ILE A 102 -13.00 9.33 8.47
C ILE A 102 -11.54 9.76 8.55
N ILE A 103 -10.93 9.68 9.74
CA ILE A 103 -9.51 10.03 9.94
C ILE A 103 -8.62 9.14 9.05
N TYR A 104 -8.87 7.83 9.05
CA TYR A 104 -8.13 6.89 8.21
C TYR A 104 -8.34 7.15 6.72
N TRP A 105 -9.57 7.47 6.30
CA TRP A 105 -9.86 7.82 4.92
C TRP A 105 -9.13 9.10 4.46
N LEU A 106 -9.09 10.13 5.30
CA LEU A 106 -8.35 11.37 5.04
C LEU A 106 -6.84 11.09 4.90
N TYR A 107 -6.27 10.31 5.82
CA TYR A 107 -4.87 9.87 5.73
C TYR A 107 -4.62 9.15 4.40
N ARG A 108 -5.50 8.22 4.01
CA ARG A 108 -5.39 7.48 2.76
C ARG A 108 -5.52 8.39 1.54
N LEU A 109 -6.41 9.39 1.57
CA LEU A 109 -6.56 10.38 0.52
C LEU A 109 -5.28 11.21 0.37
N CYS A 110 -4.74 11.77 1.44
CA CYS A 110 -3.49 12.53 1.41
C CYS A 110 -2.34 11.68 0.84
N ARG A 111 -2.24 10.41 1.26
CA ARG A 111 -1.24 9.48 0.73
C ARG A 111 -1.45 9.18 -0.76
N ALA A 112 -2.69 8.99 -1.21
CA ALA A 112 -3.02 8.78 -2.61
C ALA A 112 -2.62 10.00 -3.46
N LEU A 113 -2.95 11.22 -3.01
CA LEU A 113 -2.56 12.46 -3.68
C LEU A 113 -1.04 12.61 -3.79
N TYR A 114 -0.30 12.37 -2.69
CA TYR A 114 1.16 12.38 -2.72
C TYR A 114 1.72 11.37 -3.72
N ASN A 115 1.18 10.14 -3.73
CA ASN A 115 1.59 9.12 -4.69
C ASN A 115 1.28 9.51 -6.13
N LEU A 116 0.13 10.12 -6.40
CA LEU A 116 -0.25 10.56 -7.74
C LEU A 116 0.68 11.66 -8.26
N LEU A 117 1.06 12.62 -7.41
CA LEU A 117 2.06 13.64 -7.77
C LEU A 117 3.41 12.99 -8.12
N SER A 118 3.83 12.00 -7.33
CA SER A 118 5.05 11.25 -7.60
C SER A 118 4.95 10.49 -8.93
N TYR A 119 3.85 9.78 -9.19
CA TYR A 119 3.63 9.06 -10.45
C TYR A 119 3.46 9.97 -11.66
N PHE A 120 2.99 11.19 -11.47
CA PHE A 120 2.96 12.20 -12.53
C PHE A 120 4.38 12.58 -12.97
N ASN A 121 5.30 12.73 -12.02
CA ASN A 121 6.72 12.91 -12.34
C ASN A 121 7.31 11.68 -13.04
N ILE A 122 6.95 10.46 -12.61
CA ILE A 122 7.39 9.23 -13.29
C ILE A 122 6.84 9.16 -14.71
N ARG A 123 5.58 9.53 -14.96
CA ARG A 123 5.02 9.63 -16.31
C ARG A 123 5.86 10.57 -17.17
N ALA A 124 6.21 11.75 -16.66
CA ALA A 124 7.05 12.70 -17.38
C ALA A 124 8.43 12.09 -17.70
N PHE A 125 9.03 11.36 -16.76
CA PHE A 125 10.29 10.64 -16.98
C PHE A 125 10.17 9.59 -18.10
N TYR A 126 9.11 8.77 -18.10
CA TYR A 126 8.85 7.80 -19.17
C TYR A 126 8.75 8.46 -20.54
N THR A 127 8.02 9.57 -20.65
CA THR A 127 7.82 10.26 -21.93
C THR A 127 9.03 11.07 -22.40
N GLN A 128 9.77 11.70 -21.48
CA GLN A 128 10.83 12.67 -21.82
C GLN A 128 12.23 12.06 -21.80
N ALA A 129 12.50 11.11 -20.90
CA ALA A 129 13.84 10.54 -20.73
C ALA A 129 13.95 9.11 -21.29
N LEU A 130 12.89 8.30 -21.22
CA LEU A 130 12.85 6.95 -21.81
C LEU A 130 12.28 6.94 -23.24
N ASP A 131 11.69 8.05 -23.68
CA ASP A 131 11.01 8.17 -24.98
C ASP A 131 9.95 7.08 -25.21
N ILE A 132 9.22 6.71 -24.15
CA ILE A 132 8.14 5.72 -24.20
C ILE A 132 6.81 6.46 -24.15
N LYS A 133 5.99 6.33 -25.20
CA LYS A 133 4.64 6.91 -25.21
C LYS A 133 3.69 6.06 -24.35
N PRO A 134 2.65 6.68 -23.75
CA PRO A 134 1.70 5.94 -22.92
C PRO A 134 1.02 4.76 -23.62
N ASN A 135 0.79 4.86 -24.93
CA ASN A 135 0.14 3.82 -25.73
C ASN A 135 1.06 2.64 -26.05
N ASP A 136 2.37 2.84 -26.00
CA ASP A 136 3.36 1.79 -26.33
C ASP A 136 3.69 0.95 -25.08
N LEU A 137 3.61 1.55 -23.89
CA LEU A 137 3.96 0.92 -22.61
C LEU A 137 3.32 -0.47 -22.39
N PRO A 138 2.02 -0.71 -22.67
CA PRO A 138 1.41 -2.02 -22.44
C PRO A 138 2.00 -3.15 -23.29
N ASN A 139 2.61 -2.81 -24.43
CA ASN A 139 3.19 -3.77 -25.36
C ASN A 139 4.68 -4.02 -25.09
N MET A 140 5.29 -3.25 -24.19
CA MET A 140 6.70 -3.38 -23.85
C MET A 140 6.92 -4.38 -22.71
N THR A 141 8.02 -5.11 -22.77
CA THR A 141 8.48 -5.94 -21.66
C THR A 141 9.27 -5.11 -20.66
N TRP A 142 9.35 -5.58 -19.41
CA TRP A 142 10.19 -4.93 -18.41
C TRP A 142 11.66 -4.85 -18.84
N HIS A 143 12.15 -5.89 -19.54
CA HIS A 143 13.51 -5.91 -20.07
C HIS A 143 13.76 -4.73 -21.02
N GLU A 144 12.85 -4.47 -21.97
CA GLU A 144 12.98 -3.34 -22.89
C GLU A 144 12.98 -1.98 -22.16
N VAL A 145 12.09 -1.81 -21.17
CA VAL A 145 12.08 -0.61 -20.33
C VAL A 145 13.38 -0.46 -19.55
N GLN A 146 13.91 -1.56 -19.02
CA GLN A 146 15.19 -1.57 -18.30
C GLN A 146 16.36 -1.18 -19.21
N GLN A 147 16.41 -1.67 -20.45
CA GLN A 147 17.45 -1.25 -21.40
C GLN A 147 17.39 0.25 -21.68
N ARG A 148 16.20 0.81 -21.89
CA ARG A 148 16.04 2.27 -22.05
C ARG A 148 16.44 3.04 -20.79
N LEU A 149 16.16 2.50 -19.60
CA LEU A 149 16.57 3.10 -18.34
C LEU A 149 18.09 3.14 -18.18
N LEU A 150 18.81 2.09 -18.60
CA LEU A 150 20.26 2.05 -18.60
C LEU A 150 20.88 3.07 -19.55
N ILE A 151 20.27 3.28 -20.72
CA ILE A 151 20.67 4.32 -21.68
C ILE A 151 20.41 5.71 -21.08
N ALA A 152 19.20 5.95 -20.54
CA ALA A 152 18.82 7.20 -19.91
C ALA A 152 19.69 7.56 -18.71
N GLN A 153 20.17 6.58 -17.94
CA GLN A 153 21.14 6.80 -16.87
C GLN A 153 22.45 7.42 -17.39
N ARG A 154 22.95 6.99 -18.55
CA ARG A 154 24.19 7.53 -19.14
C ARG A 154 23.99 8.95 -19.64
N THR A 155 22.83 9.25 -20.21
CA THR A 155 22.51 10.56 -20.79
C THR A 155 22.11 11.61 -19.74
N HIS A 156 21.37 11.20 -18.70
CA HIS A 156 20.80 12.12 -17.70
C HIS A 156 21.49 12.09 -16.34
N HIS A 157 22.46 11.20 -16.13
CA HIS A 157 23.22 11.05 -14.88
C HIS A 157 22.33 10.91 -13.62
N LEU A 158 21.35 9.99 -13.64
CA LEU A 158 20.40 9.83 -12.53
C LEU A 158 21.13 9.45 -11.23
N CYS A 159 22.13 8.57 -11.33
CA CYS A 159 23.08 8.25 -10.24
C CYS A 159 24.40 9.03 -10.36
N ILE A 160 24.79 9.72 -9.29
CA ILE A 160 26.06 10.49 -9.18
C ILE A 160 27.25 9.59 -8.93
N HIS A 161 27.10 8.67 -7.98
CA HIS A 161 28.20 7.89 -7.42
C HIS A 161 28.69 6.78 -8.36
N LYS A 162 27.91 6.44 -9.39
CA LYS A 162 28.24 5.41 -10.36
C LYS A 162 27.88 5.88 -11.76
N SER A 163 28.91 6.08 -12.58
CA SER A 163 28.78 6.57 -13.96
C SER A 163 28.00 5.61 -14.87
N THR A 164 28.06 4.30 -14.59
CA THR A 164 27.30 3.27 -15.30
C THR A 164 26.58 2.35 -14.32
N LEU A 165 25.24 2.30 -14.42
CA LEU A 165 24.45 1.28 -13.73
C LEU A 165 24.43 0.01 -14.60
N THR A 166 24.43 -1.14 -13.95
CA THR A 166 24.20 -2.45 -14.57
C THR A 166 22.78 -2.92 -14.31
N GLU A 167 22.33 -3.93 -15.06
CA GLU A 167 21.05 -4.58 -14.80
C GLU A 167 20.96 -5.13 -13.37
N LEU A 168 22.07 -5.71 -12.88
CA LEU A 168 22.16 -6.25 -11.53
C LEU A 168 22.00 -5.17 -10.46
N ASP A 169 22.54 -3.96 -10.69
CA ASP A 169 22.38 -2.84 -9.75
C ASP A 169 20.90 -2.44 -9.61
N ILE A 170 20.17 -2.38 -10.73
CA ILE A 170 18.74 -2.06 -10.74
C ILE A 170 17.97 -3.12 -9.96
N HIS A 171 18.25 -4.41 -10.21
CA HIS A 171 17.61 -5.51 -9.51
C HIS A 171 17.88 -5.47 -8.00
N ASN A 172 19.13 -5.25 -7.59
CA ASN A 172 19.51 -5.18 -6.18
C ASN A 172 18.83 -4.01 -5.46
N ARG A 173 18.65 -2.87 -6.13
CA ARG A 173 17.91 -1.74 -5.56
C ARG A 173 16.41 -2.01 -5.48
N LEU A 174 15.81 -2.53 -6.55
CA LEU A 174 14.38 -2.86 -6.61
C LEU A 174 13.97 -3.92 -5.58
N LEU A 175 14.82 -4.93 -5.40
CA LEU A 175 14.51 -6.12 -4.60
C LEU A 175 15.20 -6.13 -3.24
N ARG A 176 15.96 -5.10 -2.86
CA ARG A 176 16.80 -5.04 -1.65
C ARG A 176 16.16 -5.72 -0.44
N PHE A 177 15.02 -5.21 0.01
CA PHE A 177 14.34 -5.74 1.20
C PHE A 177 13.64 -7.08 0.95
N LYS A 178 13.18 -7.35 -0.28
CA LYS A 178 12.63 -8.68 -0.61
C LYS A 178 13.71 -9.77 -0.53
N ASN A 179 14.93 -9.47 -0.97
CA ASN A 179 16.06 -10.40 -0.89
C ASN A 179 16.42 -10.69 0.58
N TYR A 180 16.38 -9.67 1.45
CA TYR A 180 16.53 -9.89 2.90
C TYR A 180 15.42 -10.78 3.47
N GLU A 181 14.14 -10.54 3.12
CA GLU A 181 13.03 -11.38 3.59
C GLU A 181 13.21 -12.85 3.17
N VAL A 182 13.53 -13.09 1.90
CA VAL A 182 13.77 -14.45 1.38
C VAL A 182 14.92 -15.12 2.13
N ALA A 183 16.02 -14.39 2.36
CA ALA A 183 17.15 -14.92 3.10
C ALA A 183 16.80 -15.25 4.57
N LEU A 184 16.05 -14.38 5.25
CA LEU A 184 15.65 -14.59 6.65
C LEU A 184 14.72 -15.79 6.81
N VAL A 185 13.78 -15.98 5.90
CA VAL A 185 12.87 -17.14 5.91
C VAL A 185 13.62 -18.43 5.54
N ASN A 186 14.42 -18.41 4.48
CA ASN A 186 15.17 -19.59 4.03
C ASN A 186 16.18 -20.08 5.08
N LYS A 187 16.77 -19.16 5.84
CA LYS A 187 17.67 -19.49 6.95
C LYS A 187 16.95 -19.87 8.25
N GLY A 188 15.61 -19.88 8.26
CA GLY A 188 14.83 -20.19 9.46
C GLY A 188 14.93 -19.15 10.58
N ILE A 189 15.46 -17.95 10.31
CA ILE A 189 15.55 -16.85 11.28
C ILE A 189 14.15 -16.29 11.56
N LEU A 190 13.31 -16.24 10.53
CA LEU A 190 11.88 -15.94 10.64
C LEU A 190 11.09 -17.20 10.29
N PRO A 191 10.89 -18.13 11.25
CA PRO A 191 10.16 -19.35 10.97
C PRO A 191 8.69 -18.99 10.70
N PRO A 192 8.15 -19.33 9.52
CA PRO A 192 6.72 -19.15 9.25
C PRO A 192 5.88 -20.24 9.93
N LYS A 193 6.52 -21.18 10.65
CA LYS A 193 5.87 -22.31 11.30
C LYS A 193 5.56 -21.98 12.76
N LEU A 194 4.32 -22.21 13.15
CA LEU A 194 3.85 -22.14 14.53
C LEU A 194 3.38 -23.53 14.94
N HIS A 195 3.88 -24.01 16.09
CA HIS A 195 3.38 -25.25 16.68
C HIS A 195 2.18 -24.94 17.56
N LEU A 196 1.01 -25.44 17.18
CA LEU A 196 -0.20 -25.32 18.00
C LEU A 196 -0.46 -26.63 18.73
N PRO A 197 -0.81 -26.58 20.04
CA PRO A 197 -1.25 -27.78 20.73
C PRO A 197 -2.48 -28.34 20.02
N ILE A 198 -2.54 -29.67 19.86
CA ILE A 198 -3.63 -30.44 19.21
C ILE A 198 -3.60 -30.42 17.67
N ILE A 199 -3.30 -29.29 17.03
CA ILE A 199 -3.34 -29.16 15.55
C ILE A 199 -2.01 -29.56 14.91
N GLY A 200 -0.89 -29.38 15.62
CA GLY A 200 0.45 -29.60 15.09
C GLY A 200 1.03 -28.35 14.43
N ASP A 201 1.95 -28.54 13.49
CA ASP A 201 2.67 -27.45 12.82
C ASP A 201 1.81 -26.78 11.74
N ILE A 202 1.53 -25.49 11.91
CA ILE A 202 0.86 -24.67 10.91
C ILE A 202 1.81 -23.63 10.33
N ILE A 203 1.66 -23.31 9.04
CA ILE A 203 2.41 -22.25 8.38
C ILE A 203 1.57 -20.97 8.43
N SER A 204 1.99 -20.00 9.24
CA SER A 204 1.35 -18.69 9.37
C SER A 204 2.34 -17.57 9.03
N PHE A 205 2.20 -17.00 7.83
CA PHE A 205 2.96 -15.83 7.40
C PHE A 205 2.03 -14.80 6.77
N THR A 206 1.17 -14.21 7.60
CA THR A 206 0.11 -13.30 7.16
C THR A 206 0.69 -11.97 6.66
N SER A 207 -0.07 -11.27 5.80
CA SER A 207 0.29 -9.92 5.34
C SER A 207 0.51 -8.95 6.49
N GLY A 208 -0.27 -9.06 7.57
CA GLY A 208 -0.11 -8.22 8.77
C GLY A 208 1.19 -8.52 9.52
N PHE A 209 1.52 -9.80 9.71
CA PHE A 209 2.79 -10.19 10.33
C PHE A 209 3.98 -9.71 9.50
N LYS A 210 3.92 -9.93 8.18
CA LYS A 210 4.93 -9.44 7.24
C LYS A 210 5.10 -7.92 7.28
N PHE A 211 4.00 -7.16 7.39
CA PHE A 211 4.05 -5.71 7.54
C PHE A 211 4.78 -5.28 8.81
N ASN A 212 4.46 -5.91 9.95
CA ASN A 212 5.11 -5.61 11.24
C ASN A 212 6.60 -5.92 11.18
N LEU A 213 7.00 -7.07 10.61
CA LEU A 213 8.40 -7.42 10.44
C LEU A 213 9.16 -6.39 9.59
N ARG A 214 8.57 -5.92 8.49
CA ARG A 214 9.17 -4.86 7.66
C ARG A 214 9.29 -3.54 8.41
N LEU A 215 8.29 -3.20 9.22
CA LEU A 215 8.32 -1.99 10.03
C LEU A 215 9.48 -2.03 11.02
N ILE A 216 9.67 -3.16 11.72
CA ILE A 216 10.75 -3.33 12.70
C ILE A 216 12.13 -3.36 12.02
N LEU A 217 12.27 -4.16 10.96
CA LEU A 217 13.58 -4.46 10.37
C LEU A 217 14.05 -3.43 9.33
N PHE A 218 13.16 -2.70 8.66
CA PHE A 218 13.53 -1.92 7.47
C PHE A 218 13.01 -0.48 7.42
N TRP A 219 11.80 -0.21 7.95
CA TRP A 219 11.13 1.08 7.70
C TRP A 219 10.93 1.96 8.93
N GLY A 220 11.01 1.39 10.13
CA GLY A 220 10.79 2.09 11.39
C GLY A 220 11.94 3.06 11.74
N PRO A 221 11.68 4.05 12.62
CA PRO A 221 12.69 5.03 13.04
C PRO A 221 13.89 4.40 13.73
N TYR A 222 13.68 3.28 14.43
CA TYR A 222 14.72 2.50 15.10
C TYR A 222 15.17 1.28 14.29
N SER A 223 14.80 1.20 13.01
CA SER A 223 15.23 0.06 12.19
C SER A 223 16.75 0.09 11.96
N PRO A 224 17.38 -1.08 11.75
CA PRO A 224 18.81 -1.20 11.44
C PRO A 224 19.26 -0.42 10.19
N PHE A 225 18.33 -0.06 9.29
CA PHE A 225 18.63 0.67 8.07
C PHE A 225 18.44 2.18 8.25
N ASP A 226 19.51 2.93 8.05
CA ASP A 226 19.47 4.37 7.88
C ASP A 226 19.12 4.73 6.44
N GLN A 227 18.25 5.75 6.30
CA GLN A 227 17.74 6.25 5.03
C GLN A 227 17.21 5.16 4.06
N ARG A 228 16.83 3.97 4.56
CA ARG A 228 16.31 2.83 3.78
C ARG A 228 17.29 2.17 2.80
N TRP A 229 18.57 2.54 2.79
CA TRP A 229 19.56 1.89 1.91
C TRP A 229 20.93 1.66 2.55
N HIS A 230 21.24 2.25 3.71
CA HIS A 230 22.48 1.97 4.43
C HIS A 230 22.19 1.26 5.74
N LEU A 231 22.83 0.11 5.97
CA LEU A 231 22.84 -0.47 7.32
C LEU A 231 23.65 0.46 8.23
N ARG A 232 23.08 0.82 9.39
CA ARG A 232 23.76 1.62 10.41
C ARG A 232 25.10 0.98 10.78
N GLN A 233 26.11 1.79 11.04
CA GLN A 233 27.48 1.31 11.22
C GLN A 233 27.63 0.40 12.46
N GLU A 234 26.86 0.67 13.51
CA GLU A 234 26.82 -0.15 14.74
C GLU A 234 26.52 -1.64 14.46
N TYR A 235 25.63 -1.93 13.50
CA TYR A 235 25.29 -3.32 13.12
C TYR A 235 26.38 -4.01 12.30
N LYS A 236 27.43 -3.31 11.87
CA LYS A 236 28.59 -3.91 11.20
C LYS A 236 29.72 -4.26 12.19
N ILE A 237 29.66 -3.74 13.41
CA ILE A 237 30.69 -3.91 14.42
C ILE A 237 30.34 -5.13 15.28
N HIS A 238 31.13 -6.20 15.15
CA HIS A 238 30.86 -7.46 15.84
C HIS A 238 30.86 -7.32 17.38
N SER A 239 31.68 -6.41 17.95
CA SER A 239 31.76 -6.22 19.40
C SER A 239 30.47 -5.66 20.03
N GLN A 240 29.60 -5.02 19.24
CA GLN A 240 28.35 -4.44 19.73
C GLN A 240 27.16 -5.42 19.66
N ARG A 241 27.38 -6.66 19.20
CA ARG A 241 26.31 -7.64 18.93
C ARG A 241 25.39 -7.89 20.13
N GLU A 242 25.94 -8.05 21.33
CA GLU A 242 25.13 -8.32 22.53
C GLU A 242 24.34 -7.11 22.98
N ALA A 243 24.91 -5.90 22.85
CA ALA A 243 24.21 -4.67 23.19
C ALA A 243 23.04 -4.39 22.23
N LEU A 244 23.22 -4.67 20.93
CA LEU A 244 22.19 -4.48 19.90
C LEU A 244 21.12 -5.57 19.89
N ALA A 245 21.38 -6.73 20.50
CA ALA A 245 20.42 -7.83 20.60
C ALA A 245 19.47 -7.71 21.80
N ARG A 246 19.79 -6.86 22.79
CA ARG A 246 18.97 -6.57 23.95
C ARG A 246 17.95 -5.48 23.63
#